data_AF-A0A530QZB9-F1
#
_entry.id   AF-A0A530QZB9-F1
#
_cell.length_a   1.000
_cell.length_b   1.000
_cell.length_c   1.000
_cell.angle_alpha   90.00
_cell.angle_beta   90.00
_cell.angle_gamma   90.00
#
_symmetry.space_group_name_H-M   'P 1'
#
loop_
_entity.id
_entity.type
_entity.pdbx_description
1 polymer ?
#
loop_
_entity_poly.entity_id
_entity_poly.type
_entity_poly.pdbx_seq_one_letter_code
_entity_poly.pdbx_strand_id
1 'polypeptide(L)'
;PDIRFSAQLSGAETSQTRQAGLGPLNLDAAGSFSSAGGVAIDHAMLAGDKISGKAAGTINPNGASDFALDLASTGPSLPLALGSTESPINLELQALSVEVAGQGMQSTLNISATLPSVATNLAKAEAIALALHSDAFDLKGRTGPISGTVTANRIGLDNPTIAPLLAGKITAKVAGDLATDTIVIDSGSVTSEVLDSGFNGRVSLADGAIDLNLRAVAASAALPAAVRGVLAERTQLSAALKRDANGNVTANAIRLVSGAFSADGQASLADNKVSADVKGALADISLLSGDAKGAITFALKAQGAGTAPDLSLTVDSDRLSVAAREVTGLKLTATGKGDIASPAANVQLTGNVAGQPLQGRAVLATSDGKRAINGLLLSLGKNRVSGDLALDEAFVPDGTVALDLPDIGPLAALALEKAEGDARGTIAFSKTGNAPEVTIKASTASISRGDVSARTVTIDASIANYLAAPVISGKIRADSVTSGGTVIRGIDFDLKRDGDWTGFS
;
A
#
# COMPACT_ATOMS: atom_id res chain seq x y z
N PRO A 1 36.54 37.72 -33.74
CA PRO A 1 36.26 39.16 -33.52
C PRO A 1 35.36 39.27 -32.30
N ASP A 2 35.61 40.24 -31.41
CA ASP A 2 34.66 40.52 -30.33
C ASP A 2 33.51 41.35 -30.94
N ILE A 3 32.31 40.78 -30.95
CA ILE A 3 31.15 41.36 -31.61
C ILE A 3 30.29 42.00 -30.54
N ARG A 4 30.16 43.33 -30.57
CA ARG A 4 29.21 44.06 -29.73
C ARG A 4 27.80 43.99 -30.31
N PHE A 5 26.82 43.92 -29.42
CA PHE A 5 25.41 44.03 -29.78
C PHE A 5 24.72 45.06 -28.89
N SER A 6 23.72 45.71 -29.47
CA SER A 6 22.72 46.51 -28.77
C SER A 6 21.39 46.21 -29.45
N ALA A 7 20.43 45.75 -28.66
CA ALA A 7 19.14 45.28 -29.14
C ALA A 7 18.04 45.95 -28.32
N GLN A 8 17.17 46.69 -29.00
CA GLN A 8 15.93 47.21 -28.46
C GLN A 8 14.78 46.65 -29.27
N LEU A 9 13.91 45.90 -28.60
CA LEU A 9 12.69 45.35 -29.17
C LEU A 9 11.52 45.89 -28.36
N SER A 10 10.49 46.38 -29.04
CA SER A 10 9.26 46.83 -28.38
C SER A 10 8.05 46.13 -28.97
N GLY A 11 7.17 45.63 -28.10
CA GLY A 11 5.97 44.89 -28.48
C GLY A 11 6.25 43.62 -29.28
N ALA A 12 7.41 43.00 -29.08
CA ALA A 12 7.81 41.81 -29.80
C ALA A 12 6.97 40.60 -29.37
N GLU A 13 6.41 39.90 -30.34
CA GLU A 13 5.71 38.64 -30.15
C GLU A 13 6.18 37.60 -31.15
N THR A 14 6.56 36.43 -30.65
CA THR A 14 6.79 35.23 -31.47
C THR A 14 5.58 34.32 -31.38
N SER A 15 5.49 33.32 -32.27
CA SER A 15 4.49 32.24 -32.14
C SER A 15 4.57 31.56 -30.77
N GLN A 16 5.78 31.39 -30.25
CA GLN A 16 6.07 30.74 -28.97
C GLN A 16 5.61 31.60 -27.80
N THR A 17 5.90 32.91 -27.80
CA THR A 17 5.49 33.80 -26.71
C THR A 17 3.99 34.04 -26.68
N ARG A 18 3.32 34.02 -27.85
CA ARG A 18 1.85 34.00 -27.94
C ARG A 18 1.25 32.70 -27.41
N GLN A 19 1.81 31.55 -27.78
CA GLN A 19 1.35 30.24 -27.28
C GLN A 19 1.55 30.11 -25.77
N ALA A 20 2.64 30.66 -25.23
CA ALA A 20 2.88 30.77 -23.79
C ALA A 20 2.00 31.84 -23.10
N GLY A 21 1.19 32.59 -23.86
CA GLY A 21 0.30 33.61 -23.32
C GLY A 21 1.01 34.78 -22.64
N LEU A 22 2.26 35.05 -23.02
CA LEU A 22 3.11 36.10 -22.43
C LEU A 22 2.71 37.51 -22.86
N GLY A 23 2.02 37.63 -24.00
CA GLY A 23 1.71 38.91 -24.63
C GLY A 23 2.94 39.58 -25.26
N PRO A 24 2.82 40.87 -25.62
CA PRO A 24 3.92 41.65 -26.20
C PRO A 24 5.07 41.83 -25.20
N LEU A 25 6.31 41.65 -25.68
CA LEU A 25 7.51 41.77 -24.88
C LEU A 25 8.37 42.96 -25.33
N ASN A 26 8.88 43.69 -24.36
CA ASN A 26 9.93 44.69 -24.54
C ASN A 26 11.26 44.12 -24.04
N LEU A 27 12.30 44.21 -24.86
CA LEU A 27 13.66 43.79 -24.52
C LEU A 27 14.61 44.96 -24.78
N ASP A 28 15.40 45.34 -23.78
CA ASP A 28 16.56 46.22 -23.92
C ASP A 28 17.80 45.45 -23.47
N ALA A 29 18.69 45.12 -24.39
CA ALA A 29 19.90 44.37 -24.08
C ALA A 29 21.12 44.92 -24.82
N ALA A 30 22.24 45.03 -24.11
CA ALA A 30 23.53 45.37 -24.68
C ALA A 30 24.62 44.44 -24.14
N GLY A 31 25.64 44.20 -24.95
CA GLY A 31 26.75 43.36 -24.55
C GLY A 31 27.70 43.02 -25.69
N SER A 32 28.45 41.95 -25.50
CA SER A 32 29.40 41.45 -26.49
C SER A 32 29.57 39.93 -26.47
N PHE A 33 29.87 39.37 -27.64
CA PHE A 33 30.33 38.00 -27.80
C PHE A 33 31.85 38.00 -27.94
N SER A 34 32.53 37.18 -27.15
CA SER A 34 33.97 36.99 -27.28
C SER A 34 34.29 35.92 -28.33
N SER A 35 35.44 36.06 -28.97
CA SER A 35 35.95 35.03 -29.90
C SER A 35 36.20 33.66 -29.25
N ALA A 36 36.26 33.58 -27.92
CA ALA A 36 36.41 32.35 -27.15
C ALA A 36 35.06 31.71 -26.75
N GLY A 37 33.94 32.21 -27.29
CA GLY A 37 32.60 31.68 -27.02
C GLY A 37 31.97 32.18 -25.72
N GLY A 38 32.53 33.21 -25.09
CA GLY A 38 31.94 33.89 -23.93
C GLY A 38 30.93 34.95 -24.34
N VAL A 39 29.97 35.22 -23.47
CA VAL A 39 28.95 36.26 -23.62
C VAL A 39 29.06 37.21 -22.43
N ALA A 40 29.31 38.48 -22.69
CA ALA A 40 29.20 39.55 -21.69
C ALA A 40 27.92 40.34 -21.95
N ILE A 41 27.10 40.50 -20.91
CA ILE A 41 25.85 41.25 -20.92
C ILE A 41 26.06 42.46 -20.01
N ASP A 42 26.15 43.65 -20.61
CA ASP A 42 26.27 44.90 -19.86
C ASP A 42 24.97 45.16 -19.09
N HIS A 43 23.85 44.97 -19.80
CA HIS A 43 22.51 44.92 -19.24
C HIS A 43 21.59 44.14 -20.19
N ALA A 44 20.59 43.47 -19.62
CA ALA A 44 19.43 42.99 -20.33
C ALA A 44 18.20 43.19 -19.43
N MET A 45 17.18 43.87 -19.93
CA MET A 45 15.90 44.07 -19.26
C MET A 45 14.78 43.53 -20.16
N LEU A 46 13.98 42.62 -19.60
CA LEU A 46 12.78 42.08 -20.20
C LEU A 46 11.57 42.64 -19.44
N ALA A 47 10.61 43.19 -20.17
CA ALA A 47 9.34 43.64 -19.61
C ALA A 47 8.18 43.20 -20.51
N GLY A 48 7.23 42.47 -19.95
CA GLY A 48 5.97 42.09 -20.58
C GLY A 48 4.83 42.08 -19.58
N ASP A 49 3.63 41.77 -20.06
CA ASP A 49 2.41 41.82 -19.24
C ASP A 49 2.41 40.80 -18.10
N LYS A 50 3.06 39.65 -18.30
CA LYS A 50 3.12 38.54 -17.33
C LYS A 50 4.52 38.21 -16.82
N ILE A 51 5.56 38.85 -17.34
CA ILE A 51 6.94 38.52 -17.02
C ILE A 51 7.80 39.79 -16.98
N SER A 52 8.70 39.85 -16.01
CA SER A 52 9.81 40.79 -15.98
C SER A 52 11.10 40.02 -15.76
N GLY A 53 12.21 40.61 -16.20
CA GLY A 53 13.50 39.98 -16.05
C GLY A 53 14.64 40.96 -16.18
N LYS A 54 15.75 40.63 -15.52
CA LYS A 54 17.02 41.34 -15.66
C LYS A 54 18.15 40.31 -15.76
N ALA A 55 19.12 40.57 -16.62
CA ALA A 55 20.35 39.80 -16.66
C ALA A 55 21.54 40.74 -16.84
N ALA A 56 22.67 40.39 -16.24
CA ALA A 56 23.91 41.14 -16.36
C ALA A 56 25.11 40.23 -16.05
N GLY A 57 26.28 40.65 -16.50
CA GLY A 57 27.55 39.97 -16.24
C GLY A 57 28.02 39.09 -17.40
N THR A 58 29.03 38.27 -17.14
CA THR A 58 29.73 37.46 -18.15
C THR A 58 29.56 35.97 -17.91
N ILE A 59 29.19 35.22 -18.95
CA ILE A 59 29.28 33.77 -19.00
C ILE A 59 30.38 33.40 -19.99
N ASN A 60 31.47 32.81 -19.50
CA ASN A 60 32.58 32.37 -20.33
C ASN A 60 32.97 30.93 -19.99
N PRO A 61 32.55 29.93 -20.80
CA PRO A 61 32.89 28.53 -20.55
C PRO A 61 34.40 28.23 -20.58
N ASN A 62 35.22 29.11 -21.17
CA ASN A 62 36.66 28.95 -21.27
C ASN A 62 37.42 30.00 -20.42
N GLY A 63 36.75 30.71 -19.50
CA GLY A 63 37.37 31.78 -18.71
C GLY A 63 36.53 32.22 -17.50
N ALA A 64 36.78 33.42 -16.99
CA ALA A 64 36.04 33.94 -15.84
C ALA A 64 34.56 34.18 -16.19
N SER A 65 33.66 33.74 -15.30
CA SER A 65 32.23 33.99 -15.34
C SER A 65 31.79 34.67 -14.06
N ASP A 66 30.92 35.65 -14.19
CA ASP A 66 30.22 36.37 -13.12
C ASP A 66 28.93 36.87 -13.74
N PHE A 67 27.86 36.10 -13.63
CA PHE A 67 26.59 36.31 -14.31
C PHE A 67 25.43 36.14 -13.35
N ALA A 68 24.46 37.04 -13.47
CA ALA A 68 23.20 36.98 -12.74
C ALA A 68 22.02 37.12 -13.71
N LEU A 69 20.98 36.33 -13.47
CA LEU A 69 19.69 36.39 -14.14
C LEU A 69 18.59 36.29 -13.10
N ASP A 70 17.70 37.27 -13.08
CA ASP A 70 16.44 37.21 -12.34
C ASP A 70 15.28 37.29 -13.32
N LEU A 71 14.34 36.38 -13.20
CA LEU A 71 13.05 36.38 -13.89
C LEU A 71 11.93 36.32 -12.84
N ALA A 72 10.89 37.11 -13.03
CA ALA A 72 9.73 37.14 -12.15
C ALA A 72 8.44 37.26 -12.96
N SER A 73 7.37 36.64 -12.46
CA SER A 73 6.03 36.90 -12.93
C SER A 73 5.59 38.29 -12.47
N THR A 74 5.04 39.10 -13.37
CA THR A 74 4.39 40.38 -13.02
C THR A 74 2.94 40.19 -12.55
N GLY A 75 2.37 39.00 -12.78
CA GLY A 75 1.09 38.53 -12.23
C GLY A 75 1.27 37.47 -11.13
N PRO A 76 0.24 36.65 -10.81
CA PRO A 76 0.36 35.62 -9.78
C PRO A 76 1.40 34.53 -10.12
N SER A 77 1.47 34.14 -11.39
CA SER A 77 2.43 33.18 -11.93
C SER A 77 2.47 33.22 -13.46
N LEU A 78 3.53 32.62 -14.01
CA LEU A 78 3.72 32.34 -15.42
C LEU A 78 3.46 30.85 -15.71
N PRO A 79 2.39 30.49 -16.46
CA PRO A 79 2.15 29.11 -16.86
C PRO A 79 3.18 28.64 -17.90
N LEU A 80 3.80 27.49 -17.64
CA LEU A 80 4.75 26.82 -18.51
C LEU A 80 4.29 25.37 -18.72
N ALA A 81 4.08 24.97 -19.97
CA ALA A 81 3.79 23.60 -20.34
C ALA A 81 5.08 22.92 -20.82
N LEU A 82 5.52 21.90 -20.10
CA LEU A 82 6.65 21.02 -20.43
C LEU A 82 6.14 19.59 -20.63
N GLY A 83 7.00 18.69 -21.12
CA GLY A 83 6.66 17.28 -21.33
C GLY A 83 6.00 16.99 -22.69
N SER A 84 5.55 15.75 -22.86
CA SER A 84 4.85 15.30 -24.07
C SER A 84 3.34 15.44 -23.90
N THR A 85 2.57 15.28 -24.98
CA THR A 85 1.11 15.22 -24.91
C THR A 85 0.59 14.05 -24.05
N GLU A 86 1.36 12.96 -23.98
CA GLU A 86 1.03 11.76 -23.20
C GLU A 86 1.41 11.92 -21.71
N SER A 87 2.35 12.81 -21.41
CA SER A 87 2.83 13.09 -20.05
C SER A 87 3.16 14.57 -19.90
N PRO A 88 2.13 15.45 -19.89
CA PRO A 88 2.31 16.88 -19.73
C PRO A 88 2.73 17.20 -18.29
N ILE A 89 3.56 18.23 -18.17
CA ILE A 89 3.98 18.84 -16.92
C ILE A 89 3.61 20.32 -17.01
N ASN A 90 2.62 20.74 -16.24
CA ASN A 90 2.19 22.13 -16.17
C ASN A 90 2.81 22.77 -14.93
N LEU A 91 3.58 23.84 -15.12
CA LEU A 91 4.25 24.56 -14.06
C LEU A 91 3.72 25.98 -14.00
N GLU A 92 3.53 26.51 -12.81
CA GLU A 92 3.28 27.92 -12.58
C GLU A 92 4.57 28.51 -12.00
N LEU A 93 5.30 29.31 -12.76
CA LEU A 93 6.55 29.93 -12.33
C LEU A 93 6.27 31.33 -11.76
N GLN A 94 6.62 31.57 -10.50
CA GLN A 94 6.53 32.92 -9.92
C GLN A 94 7.85 33.66 -10.01
N ALA A 95 8.97 33.00 -9.73
CA ALA A 95 10.30 33.59 -9.80
C ALA A 95 11.37 32.54 -10.11
N LEU A 96 12.42 32.96 -10.82
CA LEU A 96 13.64 32.20 -11.10
C LEU A 96 14.83 33.14 -10.91
N SER A 97 15.84 32.69 -10.18
CA SER A 97 17.13 33.38 -10.06
C SER A 97 18.25 32.41 -10.39
N VAL A 98 19.22 32.86 -11.17
CA VAL A 98 20.42 32.10 -11.56
C VAL A 98 21.64 32.98 -11.35
N GLU A 99 22.62 32.45 -10.64
CA GLU A 99 23.92 33.09 -10.44
C GLU A 99 25.03 32.12 -10.83
N VAL A 100 26.02 32.63 -11.55
CA VAL A 100 27.22 31.89 -11.96
C VAL A 100 28.43 32.73 -11.60
N ALA A 101 29.37 32.17 -10.86
CA ALA A 101 30.64 32.85 -10.56
C ALA A 101 31.83 31.88 -10.70
N GLY A 102 33.04 32.38 -10.91
CA GLY A 102 34.25 31.56 -10.94
C GLY A 102 34.85 31.38 -12.34
N GLN A 103 35.52 30.26 -12.60
CA GLN A 103 36.34 30.09 -13.82
C GLN A 103 35.98 28.81 -14.59
N GLY A 104 35.49 28.97 -15.83
CA GLY A 104 35.35 27.93 -16.84
C GLY A 104 34.71 26.63 -16.34
N MET A 105 35.55 25.62 -16.11
CA MET A 105 35.15 24.27 -15.68
C MET A 105 34.95 24.12 -14.15
N GLN A 106 35.15 25.19 -13.38
CA GLN A 106 35.00 25.25 -11.92
C GLN A 106 34.21 26.51 -11.53
N SER A 107 33.01 26.64 -12.09
CA SER A 107 32.11 27.74 -11.74
C SER A 107 31.17 27.34 -10.61
N THR A 108 30.97 28.22 -9.64
CA THR A 108 29.83 28.11 -8.76
C THR A 108 28.56 28.38 -9.57
N LEU A 109 27.51 27.60 -9.31
CA LEU A 109 26.21 27.74 -9.96
C LEU A 109 25.14 27.70 -8.87
N ASN A 110 24.38 28.78 -8.72
CA ASN A 110 23.20 28.84 -7.88
C ASN A 110 21.96 28.99 -8.76
N ILE A 111 20.94 28.17 -8.53
CA ILE A 111 19.64 28.32 -9.16
C ILE A 111 18.59 28.26 -8.05
N SER A 112 17.69 29.23 -7.99
CA SER A 112 16.53 29.17 -7.12
C SER A 112 15.26 29.47 -7.90
N ALA A 113 14.16 28.81 -7.56
CA ALA A 113 12.87 29.05 -8.20
C ALA A 113 11.72 28.88 -7.22
N THR A 114 10.70 29.71 -7.40
CA THR A 114 9.43 29.64 -6.66
C THR A 114 8.31 29.34 -7.63
N LEU A 115 7.57 28.27 -7.37
CA LEU A 115 6.49 27.81 -8.22
C LEU A 115 5.21 27.63 -7.40
N PRO A 116 4.14 28.41 -7.65
CA PRO A 116 2.87 28.22 -6.96
C PRO A 116 2.28 26.82 -7.16
N SER A 117 2.49 26.19 -8.33
CA SER A 117 2.12 24.79 -8.52
C SER A 117 2.92 24.10 -9.63
N VAL A 118 3.01 22.78 -9.53
CA VAL A 118 3.44 21.88 -10.60
C VAL A 118 2.44 20.72 -10.66
N ALA A 119 1.88 20.47 -11.84
CA ALA A 119 0.89 19.43 -12.07
C ALA A 119 1.34 18.49 -13.19
N THR A 120 1.11 17.20 -12.96
CA THR A 120 1.26 16.11 -13.92
C THR A 120 -0.08 15.38 -14.04
N ASN A 121 -0.16 14.35 -14.88
CA ASN A 121 -1.35 13.48 -14.95
C ASN A 121 -1.66 12.75 -13.64
N LEU A 122 -0.66 12.57 -12.76
CA LEU A 122 -0.77 11.72 -11.58
C LEU A 122 -0.76 12.52 -10.26
N ALA A 123 -0.10 13.68 -10.25
CA ALA A 123 0.15 14.43 -9.03
C ALA A 123 0.14 15.95 -9.27
N LYS A 124 -0.27 16.69 -8.24
CA LYS A 124 -0.18 18.14 -8.17
C LYS A 124 0.54 18.57 -6.89
N ALA A 125 1.67 19.23 -7.03
CA ALA A 125 2.39 19.87 -5.94
C ALA A 125 2.08 21.37 -5.88
N GLU A 126 2.01 21.94 -4.68
CA GLU A 126 1.67 23.34 -4.45
C GLU A 126 2.69 24.04 -3.54
N ALA A 127 2.89 25.33 -3.82
CA ALA A 127 3.85 26.21 -3.14
C ALA A 127 5.24 25.56 -3.05
N ILE A 128 5.85 25.41 -4.22
CA ILE A 128 7.13 24.73 -4.40
C ILE A 128 8.24 25.77 -4.35
N ALA A 129 9.29 25.50 -3.58
CA ALA A 129 10.54 26.23 -3.61
C ALA A 129 11.67 25.27 -3.99
N LEU A 130 12.48 25.67 -4.96
CA LEU A 130 13.62 24.93 -5.48
C LEU A 130 14.88 25.72 -5.21
N ALA A 131 15.93 25.05 -4.78
CA ALA A 131 17.28 25.57 -4.73
C ALA A 131 18.23 24.48 -5.26
N LEU A 132 19.13 24.85 -6.17
CA LEU A 132 20.21 24.03 -6.68
C LEU A 132 21.51 24.82 -6.52
N HIS A 133 22.56 24.14 -6.11
CA HIS A 133 23.88 24.70 -5.88
C HIS A 133 24.95 23.75 -6.39
N SER A 134 25.99 24.30 -7.02
CA SER A 134 27.23 23.62 -7.36
C SER A 134 28.40 24.52 -6.99
N ASP A 135 29.44 23.93 -6.38
CA ASP A 135 30.69 24.64 -6.08
C ASP A 135 31.68 24.62 -7.26
N ALA A 136 31.52 23.69 -8.21
CA ALA A 136 32.51 23.41 -9.25
C ALA A 136 31.87 22.86 -10.53
N PHE A 137 30.89 23.58 -11.06
CA PHE A 137 30.19 23.23 -12.28
C PHE A 137 31.03 23.54 -13.52
N ASP A 138 31.16 22.56 -14.39
CA ASP A 138 31.67 22.74 -15.74
C ASP A 138 30.56 23.25 -16.66
N LEU A 139 30.59 24.55 -16.96
CA LEU A 139 29.62 25.21 -17.84
C LEU A 139 29.65 24.67 -19.28
N LYS A 140 30.81 24.18 -19.73
CA LYS A 140 31.00 23.67 -21.09
C LYS A 140 30.47 22.25 -21.21
N GLY A 141 30.90 21.37 -20.30
CA GLY A 141 30.47 19.97 -20.24
C GLY A 141 29.06 19.78 -19.69
N ARG A 142 28.54 20.77 -18.95
CA ARG A 142 27.33 20.69 -18.13
C ARG A 142 27.40 19.56 -17.11
N THR A 143 28.55 19.48 -16.44
CA THR A 143 28.88 18.41 -15.51
C THR A 143 29.46 18.97 -14.23
N GLY A 144 29.44 18.19 -13.15
CA GLY A 144 30.06 18.54 -11.88
C GLY A 144 29.17 18.24 -10.68
N PRO A 145 29.65 18.52 -9.47
CA PRO A 145 28.91 18.26 -8.25
C PRO A 145 27.67 19.13 -8.19
N ILE A 146 26.54 18.57 -7.77
CA ILE A 146 25.29 19.28 -7.57
C ILE A 146 24.71 18.95 -6.20
N SER A 147 24.12 19.94 -5.57
CA SER A 147 23.30 19.79 -4.38
C SER A 147 22.01 20.56 -4.56
N GLY A 148 20.90 20.03 -4.06
CA GLY A 148 19.60 20.65 -4.26
C GLY A 148 18.65 20.41 -3.10
N THR A 149 17.72 21.33 -2.92
CA THR A 149 16.60 21.24 -2.01
C THR A 149 15.32 21.61 -2.75
N VAL A 150 14.29 20.80 -2.54
CA VAL A 150 12.93 21.06 -3.02
C VAL A 150 11.99 21.00 -1.83
N THR A 151 11.18 22.04 -1.62
CA THR A 151 10.09 21.98 -0.65
C THR A 151 8.76 22.15 -1.35
N ALA A 152 7.74 21.40 -0.95
CA ALA A 152 6.36 21.61 -1.38
C ALA A 152 5.45 21.59 -0.15
N ASN A 153 4.50 22.52 -0.05
CA ASN A 153 3.60 22.56 1.11
C ASN A 153 2.53 21.46 1.06
N ARG A 154 2.21 20.99 -0.14
CA ARG A 154 1.21 19.94 -0.36
C ARG A 154 1.51 19.19 -1.65
N ILE A 155 1.37 17.87 -1.60
CA ILE A 155 1.36 17.02 -2.80
C ILE A 155 0.03 16.27 -2.83
N GLY A 156 -0.83 16.63 -3.78
CA GLY A 156 -2.03 15.87 -4.11
C GLY A 156 -1.68 14.73 -5.05
N LEU A 157 -2.14 13.52 -4.75
CA LEU A 157 -1.90 12.32 -5.53
C LEU A 157 -3.20 11.53 -5.65
N ASP A 158 -3.55 11.10 -6.85
CA ASP A 158 -4.75 10.30 -7.11
C ASP A 158 -4.50 8.80 -6.81
N ASN A 159 -4.03 8.52 -5.60
CA ASN A 159 -3.88 7.17 -5.09
C ASN A 159 -4.08 7.14 -3.58
N PRO A 160 -5.24 6.64 -3.08
CA PRO A 160 -5.57 6.66 -1.66
C PRO A 160 -4.63 5.78 -0.80
N THR A 161 -3.89 4.87 -1.42
CA THR A 161 -2.97 3.94 -0.74
C THR A 161 -1.69 4.62 -0.27
N ILE A 162 -1.20 5.60 -1.04
CA ILE A 162 0.08 6.28 -0.80
C ILE A 162 -0.04 7.78 -0.57
N ALA A 163 -1.17 8.40 -0.91
CA ALA A 163 -1.43 9.82 -0.61
C ALA A 163 -1.20 10.19 0.88
N PRO A 164 -1.58 9.35 1.88
CA PRO A 164 -1.32 9.69 3.29
C PRO A 164 0.17 9.81 3.65
N LEU A 165 1.07 9.14 2.90
CA LEU A 165 2.53 9.22 3.14
C LEU A 165 3.12 10.57 2.69
N LEU A 166 2.41 11.27 1.79
CA LEU A 166 2.82 12.56 1.23
C LEU A 166 1.99 13.73 1.79
N ALA A 167 1.26 13.49 2.87
CA ALA A 167 0.47 14.52 3.54
C ALA A 167 1.37 15.56 4.21
N GLY A 168 0.94 16.82 4.17
CA GLY A 168 1.66 17.95 4.75
C GLY A 168 2.84 18.43 3.91
N LYS A 169 3.72 19.21 4.55
CA LYS A 169 4.91 19.78 3.90
C LYS A 169 5.95 18.69 3.66
N ILE A 170 6.43 18.63 2.43
CA ILE A 170 7.50 17.73 1.99
C ILE A 170 8.78 18.53 1.76
N THR A 171 9.90 18.00 2.21
CA THR A 171 11.23 18.50 1.88
C THR A 171 12.04 17.37 1.25
N ALA A 172 12.50 17.56 0.02
CA ALA A 172 13.44 16.68 -0.63
C ALA A 172 14.81 17.35 -0.71
N LYS A 173 15.87 16.59 -0.51
CA LYS A 173 17.26 17.03 -0.69
C LYS A 173 17.99 16.02 -1.57
N VAL A 174 18.97 16.51 -2.33
CA VAL A 174 19.84 15.67 -3.16
C VAL A 174 21.25 16.25 -3.16
N ALA A 175 22.24 15.38 -3.19
CA ALA A 175 23.64 15.70 -3.44
C ALA A 175 24.28 14.58 -4.26
N GLY A 176 25.12 14.95 -5.20
CA GLY A 176 25.85 14.01 -6.07
C GLY A 176 26.48 14.73 -7.26
N ASP A 177 26.58 14.06 -8.39
CA ASP A 177 27.25 14.57 -9.59
C ASP A 177 26.37 14.48 -10.82
N LEU A 178 26.38 15.53 -11.64
CA LEU A 178 25.87 15.51 -12.99
C LEU A 178 27.02 15.14 -13.95
N ALA A 179 26.85 14.05 -14.70
CA ALA A 179 27.67 13.69 -15.83
C ALA A 179 26.88 13.92 -17.13
N THR A 180 27.54 13.75 -18.29
CA THR A 180 26.95 14.03 -19.60
C THR A 180 25.63 13.27 -19.85
N ASP A 181 25.55 12.03 -19.41
CA ASP A 181 24.42 11.13 -19.65
C ASP A 181 23.88 10.47 -18.37
N THR A 182 24.35 10.88 -17.20
CA THR A 182 24.06 10.21 -15.93
C THR A 182 24.02 11.21 -14.79
N ILE A 183 23.09 11.04 -13.86
CA ILE A 183 23.13 11.66 -12.55
C ILE A 183 23.55 10.59 -11.55
N VAL A 184 24.64 10.83 -10.83
CA VAL A 184 25.04 10.03 -9.67
C VAL A 184 24.50 10.73 -8.42
N ILE A 185 23.82 9.99 -7.56
CA ILE A 185 23.25 10.49 -6.32
C ILE A 185 24.01 9.83 -5.18
N ASP A 186 24.84 10.60 -4.48
CA ASP A 186 25.57 10.14 -3.30
C ASP A 186 24.65 10.05 -2.09
N SER A 187 23.78 11.06 -1.95
CA SER A 187 22.76 11.12 -0.92
C SER A 187 21.55 11.91 -1.39
N GLY A 188 20.37 11.32 -1.25
CA GLY A 188 19.10 11.98 -1.39
C GLY A 188 18.21 11.66 -0.20
N SER A 189 17.25 12.53 0.09
CA SER A 189 16.26 12.31 1.15
C SER A 189 14.92 12.92 0.78
N VAL A 190 13.83 12.32 1.24
CA VAL A 190 12.48 12.93 1.24
C VAL A 190 11.89 12.80 2.63
N THR A 191 11.55 13.94 3.24
CA THR A 191 11.08 14.01 4.63
C THR A 191 9.75 14.76 4.73
N SER A 192 8.87 14.27 5.59
CA SER A 192 7.59 14.85 6.00
C SER A 192 7.33 14.58 7.48
N GLU A 193 6.15 14.92 8.00
CA GLU A 193 5.75 14.57 9.37
C GLU A 193 5.60 13.05 9.58
N VAL A 194 5.25 12.31 8.52
CA VAL A 194 4.91 10.88 8.58
C VAL A 194 5.90 9.98 7.84
N LEU A 195 6.86 10.55 7.10
CA LEU A 195 7.82 9.84 6.28
C LEU A 195 9.22 10.45 6.44
N ASP A 196 10.20 9.63 6.74
CA ASP A 196 11.62 9.95 6.64
C ASP A 196 12.25 8.94 5.68
N SER A 197 12.86 9.40 4.60
CA SER A 197 13.45 8.52 3.59
C SER A 197 14.80 9.03 3.11
N GLY A 198 15.67 8.08 2.78
CA GLY A 198 16.97 8.30 2.19
C GLY A 198 17.17 7.40 0.97
N PHE A 199 17.85 7.91 -0.04
CA PHE A 199 18.19 7.15 -1.24
C PHE A 199 19.56 7.54 -1.80
N ASN A 200 20.17 6.63 -2.54
CA ASN A 200 21.37 6.89 -3.34
C ASN A 200 21.33 6.03 -4.59
N GLY A 201 22.19 6.32 -5.58
CA GLY A 201 22.26 5.51 -6.79
C GLY A 201 22.51 6.34 -8.04
N ARG A 202 21.93 5.93 -9.16
CA ARG A 202 22.17 6.52 -10.48
C ARG A 202 20.90 6.61 -11.31
N VAL A 203 20.84 7.64 -12.14
CA VAL A 203 19.80 7.85 -13.15
C VAL A 203 20.47 8.13 -14.49
N SER A 204 20.21 7.32 -15.51
CA SER A 204 20.66 7.61 -16.86
C SER A 204 19.75 8.65 -17.50
N LEU A 205 20.36 9.68 -18.06
CA LEU A 205 19.71 10.71 -18.87
C LEU A 205 19.56 10.27 -20.33
N ALA A 206 20.32 9.26 -20.77
CA ALA A 206 20.26 8.75 -22.15
C ALA A 206 18.99 7.93 -22.41
N ASP A 207 18.62 7.06 -21.47
CA ASP A 207 17.52 6.11 -21.64
C ASP A 207 16.51 6.10 -20.48
N GLY A 208 16.73 6.90 -19.43
CA GLY A 208 15.85 6.97 -18.26
C GLY A 208 15.92 5.75 -17.35
N ALA A 209 16.97 4.91 -17.46
CA ALA A 209 17.21 3.83 -16.51
C ALA A 209 17.54 4.39 -15.12
N ILE A 210 17.01 3.74 -14.09
CA ILE A 210 17.14 4.14 -12.69
C ILE A 210 17.69 2.96 -11.91
N ASP A 211 18.67 3.19 -11.03
CA ASP A 211 19.20 2.20 -10.09
C ASP A 211 19.41 2.90 -8.74
N LEU A 212 18.56 2.60 -7.75
CA LEU A 212 18.50 3.30 -6.46
C LEU A 212 18.50 2.31 -5.30
N ASN A 213 19.28 2.60 -4.27
CA ASN A 213 19.04 2.03 -2.93
C ASN A 213 18.15 2.98 -2.15
N LEU A 214 17.09 2.44 -1.55
CA LEU A 214 16.10 3.17 -0.77
C LEU A 214 16.12 2.68 0.68
N ARG A 215 15.95 3.62 1.61
CA ARG A 215 15.56 3.39 2.99
C ARG A 215 14.45 4.36 3.36
N ALA A 216 13.43 3.89 4.06
CA ALA A 216 12.33 4.72 4.51
C ALA A 216 11.84 4.28 5.89
N VAL A 217 11.42 5.24 6.71
CA VAL A 217 10.73 5.05 7.97
C VAL A 217 9.44 5.84 7.89
N ALA A 218 8.31 5.16 7.98
CA ALA A 218 7.00 5.79 7.91
C ALA A 218 6.19 5.53 9.20
N ALA A 219 5.32 6.47 9.56
CA ALA A 219 4.27 6.22 10.54
C ALA A 219 3.31 5.16 9.99
N SER A 220 3.10 4.07 10.72
CA SER A 220 2.25 2.97 10.24
C SER A 220 0.79 3.39 10.10
N ALA A 221 0.36 4.43 10.81
CA ALA A 221 -0.95 5.05 10.64
C ALA A 221 -1.17 5.67 9.24
N ALA A 222 -0.09 6.02 8.53
CA ALA A 222 -0.13 6.53 7.16
C ALA A 222 -0.08 5.40 6.09
N LEU A 223 0.17 4.15 6.49
CA LEU A 223 0.11 2.99 5.58
C LEU A 223 -1.34 2.53 5.34
N PRO A 224 -1.62 1.70 4.32
CA PRO A 224 -2.97 1.21 4.04
C PRO A 224 -3.63 0.53 5.24
N ALA A 225 -4.92 0.79 5.47
CA ALA A 225 -5.64 0.27 6.65
C ALA A 225 -5.56 -1.25 6.80
N ALA A 226 -5.54 -1.99 5.68
CA ALA A 226 -5.48 -3.45 5.63
C ALA A 226 -4.22 -4.05 6.29
N VAL A 227 -3.12 -3.30 6.39
CA VAL A 227 -1.86 -3.81 6.96
C VAL A 227 -1.57 -3.30 8.37
N ARG A 228 -2.35 -2.34 8.90
CA ARG A 228 -2.02 -1.66 10.17
C ARG A 228 -2.10 -2.54 11.40
N GLY A 229 -2.96 -3.55 11.40
CA GLY A 229 -3.28 -4.35 12.60
C GLY A 229 -2.10 -5.10 13.21
N VAL A 230 -1.04 -5.35 12.43
CA VAL A 230 0.16 -6.09 12.89
C VAL A 230 1.42 -5.23 12.99
N LEU A 231 1.32 -3.94 12.66
CA LEU A 231 2.46 -3.03 12.62
C LEU A 231 2.56 -2.26 13.94
N ALA A 232 3.79 -1.96 14.35
CA ALA A 232 4.06 -1.00 15.42
C ALA A 232 3.82 0.44 14.95
N GLU A 233 4.10 1.44 15.79
CA GLU A 233 3.92 2.86 15.46
C GLU A 233 4.65 3.29 14.19
N ARG A 234 5.86 2.76 13.97
CA ARG A 234 6.72 3.06 12.82
C ARG A 234 7.03 1.78 12.04
N THR A 235 7.15 1.93 10.73
CA THR A 235 7.53 0.86 9.80
C THR A 235 8.77 1.28 9.03
N GLN A 236 9.80 0.44 9.05
CA GLN A 236 11.05 0.63 8.33
C GLN A 236 11.04 -0.22 7.07
N LEU A 237 11.40 0.37 5.93
CA LEU A 237 11.51 -0.27 4.62
C LEU A 237 12.92 -0.01 4.07
N SER A 238 13.54 -1.02 3.47
CA SER A 238 14.69 -0.84 2.57
C SER A 238 14.53 -1.69 1.31
N ALA A 239 15.02 -1.20 0.17
CA ALA A 239 15.01 -1.95 -1.09
C ALA A 239 16.07 -1.42 -2.05
N ALA A 240 16.56 -2.29 -2.95
CA ALA A 240 17.29 -1.88 -4.15
C ALA A 240 16.33 -1.90 -5.35
N LEU A 241 16.04 -0.72 -5.88
CA LEU A 241 15.07 -0.49 -6.95
C LEU A 241 15.81 -0.24 -8.26
N LYS A 242 15.43 -0.96 -9.32
CA LYS A 242 15.94 -0.72 -10.67
C LYS A 242 14.79 -0.62 -11.66
N ARG A 243 14.82 0.40 -12.51
CA ARG A 243 13.99 0.53 -13.71
C ARG A 243 14.90 0.50 -14.93
N ASP A 244 14.68 -0.41 -15.86
CA ASP A 244 15.45 -0.43 -17.11
C ASP A 244 14.89 0.53 -18.18
N ALA A 245 15.57 0.65 -19.31
CA ALA A 245 15.17 1.49 -20.44
C ALA A 245 13.80 1.10 -21.05
N ASN A 246 13.40 -0.17 -20.93
CA ASN A 246 12.11 -0.68 -21.39
C ASN A 246 10.98 -0.41 -20.39
N GLY A 247 11.31 0.15 -19.22
CA GLY A 247 10.36 0.41 -18.14
C GLY A 247 10.08 -0.79 -17.24
N ASN A 248 10.82 -1.89 -17.38
CA ASN A 248 10.72 -3.00 -16.44
C ASN A 248 11.27 -2.57 -15.08
N VAL A 249 10.56 -2.94 -14.02
CA VAL A 249 10.90 -2.57 -12.64
C VAL A 249 11.29 -3.81 -11.87
N THR A 250 12.37 -3.73 -11.10
CA THR A 250 12.77 -4.75 -10.13
C THR A 250 13.04 -4.10 -8.78
N ALA A 251 12.66 -4.80 -7.72
CA ALA A 251 12.89 -4.44 -6.34
C ALA A 251 13.54 -5.66 -5.67
N ASN A 252 14.82 -5.57 -5.38
CA ASN A 252 15.60 -6.63 -4.74
C ASN A 252 15.90 -6.26 -3.30
N ALA A 253 16.22 -7.28 -2.48
CA ALA A 253 16.56 -7.09 -1.07
C ALA A 253 15.54 -6.20 -0.34
N ILE A 254 14.26 -6.38 -0.64
CA ILE A 254 13.18 -5.70 0.07
C ILE A 254 13.22 -6.20 1.50
N ARG A 255 13.25 -5.30 2.47
CA ARG A 255 13.15 -5.62 3.88
C ARG A 255 12.20 -4.63 4.56
N LEU A 256 11.23 -5.17 5.26
CA LEU A 256 10.19 -4.44 5.98
C LEU A 256 10.20 -4.88 7.44
N VAL A 257 10.28 -3.95 8.38
CA VAL A 257 10.32 -4.24 9.82
C VAL A 257 9.41 -3.27 10.57
N SER A 258 8.54 -3.79 11.43
CA SER A 258 7.70 -2.99 12.32
C SER A 258 7.32 -3.78 13.58
N GLY A 259 7.95 -3.47 14.70
CA GLY A 259 7.70 -4.19 15.97
C GLY A 259 7.96 -5.68 15.85
N ALA A 260 6.93 -6.50 16.11
CA ALA A 260 6.98 -7.96 16.00
C ALA A 260 6.89 -8.48 14.55
N PHE A 261 6.58 -7.61 13.59
CA PHE A 261 6.45 -7.96 12.18
C PHE A 261 7.77 -7.72 11.41
N SER A 262 8.15 -8.69 10.59
CA SER A 262 9.27 -8.59 9.67
C SER A 262 8.97 -9.30 8.35
N ALA A 263 9.47 -8.78 7.23
CA ALA A 263 9.39 -9.42 5.94
C ALA A 263 10.61 -9.07 5.07
N ASP A 264 11.12 -10.06 4.35
CA ASP A 264 12.19 -9.95 3.37
C ASP A 264 11.68 -10.47 2.02
N GLY A 265 12.11 -9.88 0.91
CA GLY A 265 11.64 -10.34 -0.39
C GLY A 265 12.23 -9.64 -1.61
N GLN A 266 11.63 -9.96 -2.73
CA GLN A 266 11.93 -9.39 -4.02
C GLN A 266 10.67 -9.34 -4.89
N ALA A 267 10.61 -8.36 -5.78
CA ALA A 267 9.52 -8.20 -6.73
C ALA A 267 10.02 -7.70 -8.08
N SER A 268 9.33 -8.04 -9.15
CA SER A 268 9.58 -7.52 -10.49
C SER A 268 8.27 -7.34 -11.25
N LEU A 269 8.24 -6.31 -12.09
CA LEU A 269 7.20 -6.05 -13.07
C LEU A 269 7.86 -5.87 -14.44
N ALA A 270 7.65 -6.84 -15.33
CA ALA A 270 8.18 -6.81 -16.69
C ALA A 270 7.14 -7.37 -17.66
N ASP A 271 6.95 -6.73 -18.81
CA ASP A 271 5.96 -7.14 -19.83
C ASP A 271 4.54 -7.36 -19.26
N ASN A 272 4.11 -6.49 -18.34
CA ASN A 272 2.84 -6.61 -17.59
C ASN A 272 2.70 -7.92 -16.78
N LYS A 273 3.81 -8.59 -16.48
CA LYS A 273 3.88 -9.75 -15.60
C LYS A 273 4.53 -9.37 -14.29
N VAL A 274 3.88 -9.75 -13.20
CA VAL A 274 4.42 -9.63 -11.85
C VAL A 274 5.10 -10.93 -11.45
N SER A 275 6.22 -10.81 -10.73
CA SER A 275 6.82 -11.88 -9.96
C SER A 275 7.17 -11.32 -8.60
N ALA A 276 6.73 -11.94 -7.52
CA ALA A 276 7.08 -11.57 -6.15
C ALA A 276 7.35 -12.82 -5.32
N ASP A 277 8.37 -12.75 -4.48
CA ASP A 277 8.68 -13.76 -3.46
C ASP A 277 8.99 -13.00 -2.17
N VAL A 278 8.15 -13.21 -1.16
CA VAL A 278 8.23 -12.53 0.13
C VAL A 278 8.16 -13.59 1.22
N LYS A 279 9.10 -13.55 2.15
CA LYS A 279 9.10 -14.35 3.38
C LYS A 279 9.03 -13.41 4.56
N GLY A 280 8.35 -13.80 5.61
CA GLY A 280 8.29 -12.96 6.80
C GLY A 280 7.92 -13.74 8.04
N ALA A 281 7.85 -12.99 9.14
CA ALA A 281 7.51 -13.51 10.44
C ALA A 281 6.70 -12.47 11.23
N LEU A 282 5.77 -12.99 12.02
CA LEU A 282 5.13 -12.25 13.10
C LEU A 282 5.51 -12.96 14.40
N ALA A 283 6.41 -12.32 15.16
CA ALA A 283 6.97 -12.90 16.39
C ALA A 283 5.98 -12.95 17.56
N ASP A 284 4.89 -12.18 17.46
CA ASP A 284 3.83 -12.14 18.47
C ASP A 284 2.45 -12.08 17.82
N ILE A 285 1.76 -13.21 17.81
CA ILE A 285 0.40 -13.31 17.26
C ILE A 285 -0.68 -12.74 18.18
N SER A 286 -0.34 -12.28 19.38
CA SER A 286 -1.33 -11.60 20.25
C SER A 286 -1.87 -10.33 19.62
N LEU A 287 -1.12 -9.74 18.67
CA LEU A 287 -1.54 -8.62 17.82
C LEU A 287 -2.70 -8.99 16.88
N LEU A 288 -2.87 -10.26 16.52
CA LEU A 288 -3.98 -10.74 15.71
C LEU A 288 -5.18 -11.17 16.57
N SER A 289 -4.93 -11.78 17.72
CA SER A 289 -5.96 -12.23 18.66
C SER A 289 -5.38 -12.25 20.08
N GLY A 290 -6.02 -11.53 21.01
CA GLY A 290 -5.49 -11.34 22.37
C GLY A 290 -5.31 -12.64 23.17
N ASP A 291 -6.02 -13.71 22.80
CA ASP A 291 -5.92 -15.02 23.44
C ASP A 291 -4.83 -15.92 22.80
N ALA A 292 -4.18 -15.45 21.74
CA ALA A 292 -3.18 -16.19 21.01
C ALA A 292 -1.75 -15.71 21.37
N LYS A 293 -0.83 -16.65 21.49
CA LYS A 293 0.59 -16.41 21.76
C LYS A 293 1.45 -17.31 20.89
N GLY A 294 2.65 -16.84 20.59
CA GLY A 294 3.62 -17.53 19.75
C GLY A 294 3.94 -16.74 18.49
N ALA A 295 4.69 -17.39 17.61
CA ALA A 295 5.17 -16.79 16.38
C ALA A 295 4.68 -17.57 15.17
N ILE A 296 4.43 -16.86 14.07
CA ILE A 296 4.22 -17.46 12.76
C ILE A 296 5.30 -16.98 11.81
N THR A 297 5.64 -17.83 10.85
CA THR A 297 6.35 -17.44 9.64
C THR A 297 5.42 -17.56 8.46
N PHE A 298 5.65 -16.79 7.41
CA PHE A 298 4.89 -16.87 6.18
C PHE A 298 5.79 -16.76 4.97
N ALA A 299 5.35 -17.35 3.86
CA ALA A 299 5.93 -17.20 2.55
C ALA A 299 4.82 -16.93 1.53
N LEU A 300 4.90 -15.81 0.84
CA LEU A 300 3.99 -15.38 -0.21
C LEU A 300 4.75 -15.37 -1.54
N LYS A 301 4.15 -15.96 -2.57
CA LYS A 301 4.59 -15.81 -3.96
C LYS A 301 3.44 -15.32 -4.81
N ALA A 302 3.77 -14.46 -5.76
CA ALA A 302 2.86 -14.03 -6.82
C ALA A 302 3.58 -14.15 -8.16
N GLN A 303 2.92 -14.73 -9.17
CA GLN A 303 3.51 -14.86 -10.51
C GLN A 303 2.44 -14.81 -11.60
N GLY A 304 2.72 -14.16 -12.73
CA GLY A 304 1.81 -14.13 -13.88
C GLY A 304 1.36 -12.73 -14.24
N ALA A 305 0.19 -12.59 -14.86
CA ALA A 305 -0.31 -11.28 -15.32
C ALA A 305 -0.56 -10.33 -14.14
N GLY A 306 -0.22 -9.05 -14.27
CA GLY A 306 -0.36 -8.05 -13.20
C GLY A 306 -1.80 -7.86 -12.69
N THR A 307 -2.80 -8.12 -13.53
CA THR A 307 -4.23 -8.01 -13.17
C THR A 307 -4.82 -9.28 -12.54
N ALA A 308 -4.15 -10.42 -12.68
CA ALA A 308 -4.64 -11.70 -12.18
C ALA A 308 -3.49 -12.71 -11.98
N PRO A 309 -2.55 -12.42 -11.06
CA PRO A 309 -1.42 -13.31 -10.81
C PRO A 309 -1.86 -14.58 -10.09
N ASP A 310 -1.15 -15.68 -10.34
CA ASP A 310 -1.21 -16.85 -9.48
C ASP A 310 -0.54 -16.51 -8.14
N LEU A 311 -1.21 -16.85 -7.05
CA LEU A 311 -0.82 -16.57 -5.68
C LEU A 311 -0.59 -17.87 -4.93
N SER A 312 0.47 -17.93 -4.13
CA SER A 312 0.66 -18.99 -3.15
C SER A 312 1.11 -18.39 -1.82
N LEU A 313 0.42 -18.74 -0.75
CA LEU A 313 0.73 -18.37 0.63
C LEU A 313 0.96 -19.66 1.42
N THR A 314 2.03 -19.68 2.20
CA THR A 314 2.23 -20.65 3.28
C THR A 314 2.39 -19.89 4.59
N VAL A 315 1.76 -20.37 5.65
CA VAL A 315 1.93 -19.88 7.02
C VAL A 315 2.27 -21.07 7.88
N ASP A 316 3.40 -21.00 8.59
CA ASP A 316 3.90 -22.08 9.43
C ASP A 316 4.09 -21.59 10.87
N SER A 317 3.84 -22.48 11.83
CA SER A 317 4.23 -22.29 13.22
C SER A 317 4.61 -23.61 13.88
N ASP A 318 5.78 -23.62 14.53
CA ASP A 318 6.23 -24.77 15.31
C ASP A 318 5.32 -25.00 16.52
N ARG A 319 4.99 -23.91 17.23
CA ARG A 319 4.20 -23.93 18.45
C ARG A 319 3.49 -22.61 18.69
N LEU A 320 2.18 -22.68 18.86
CA LEU A 320 1.33 -21.59 19.31
C LEU A 320 0.61 -21.99 20.60
N SER A 321 0.13 -21.00 21.31
CA SER A 321 -0.85 -21.17 22.37
C SER A 321 -2.06 -20.32 22.04
N VAL A 322 -3.21 -20.94 21.77
CA VAL A 322 -4.49 -20.23 21.59
C VAL A 322 -5.36 -20.57 22.77
N ALA A 323 -5.80 -19.55 23.52
CA ALA A 323 -6.65 -19.73 24.69
C ALA A 323 -6.05 -20.75 25.71
N ALA A 324 -4.77 -20.57 26.04
CA ALA A 324 -3.96 -21.48 26.87
C ALA A 324 -3.85 -22.93 26.37
N ARG A 325 -4.23 -23.22 25.12
CA ARG A 325 -4.08 -24.53 24.49
C ARG A 325 -2.97 -24.51 23.47
N GLU A 326 -2.11 -25.51 23.58
CA GLU A 326 -1.01 -25.69 22.66
C GLU A 326 -1.48 -26.21 21.30
N VAL A 327 -1.02 -25.54 20.26
CA VAL A 327 -1.11 -25.97 18.87
C VAL A 327 0.31 -26.15 18.35
N THR A 328 0.65 -27.34 17.82
CA THR A 328 1.98 -27.63 17.27
C THR A 328 1.92 -28.00 15.80
N GLY A 329 3.01 -27.72 15.09
CA GLY A 329 3.15 -28.05 13.67
C GLY A 329 2.05 -27.47 12.79
N LEU A 330 1.59 -26.25 13.11
CA LEU A 330 0.56 -25.57 12.34
C LEU A 330 1.14 -25.25 10.96
N LYS A 331 0.43 -25.65 9.91
CA LYS A 331 0.73 -25.28 8.54
C LYS A 331 -0.54 -24.99 7.79
N LEU A 332 -0.67 -23.75 7.31
CA LEU A 332 -1.71 -23.30 6.41
C LEU A 332 -1.09 -23.05 5.04
N THR A 333 -1.70 -23.60 4.00
CA THR A 333 -1.34 -23.30 2.61
C THR A 333 -2.56 -22.79 1.89
N ALA A 334 -2.42 -21.68 1.18
CA ALA A 334 -3.45 -21.15 0.30
C ALA A 334 -2.86 -20.90 -1.09
N THR A 335 -3.52 -21.37 -2.14
CA THR A 335 -3.18 -21.06 -3.54
C THR A 335 -4.38 -20.47 -4.22
N GLY A 336 -4.21 -19.49 -5.11
CA GLY A 336 -5.35 -18.88 -5.77
C GLY A 336 -4.97 -17.96 -6.90
N LYS A 337 -5.97 -17.30 -7.48
CA LYS A 337 -5.79 -16.29 -8.52
C LYS A 337 -6.14 -14.92 -7.95
N GLY A 338 -5.25 -13.95 -8.11
CA GLY A 338 -5.41 -12.56 -7.69
C GLY A 338 -6.37 -11.76 -8.57
N ASP A 339 -7.46 -12.38 -9.02
CA ASP A 339 -8.52 -11.76 -9.81
C ASP A 339 -9.65 -11.34 -8.84
N ILE A 340 -9.79 -10.02 -8.64
CA ILE A 340 -10.82 -9.47 -7.73
C ILE A 340 -12.23 -9.73 -8.25
N ALA A 341 -12.44 -9.77 -9.58
CA ALA A 341 -13.74 -10.01 -10.17
C ALA A 341 -14.14 -11.49 -10.10
N SER A 342 -13.17 -12.39 -10.19
CA SER A 342 -13.37 -13.84 -10.12
C SER A 342 -12.40 -14.52 -9.16
N PRO A 343 -12.57 -14.32 -7.83
CA PRO A 343 -11.66 -14.90 -6.86
C PRO A 343 -11.76 -16.42 -6.86
N ALA A 344 -10.60 -17.07 -6.85
CA ALA A 344 -10.49 -18.52 -6.70
C ALA A 344 -9.35 -18.83 -5.74
N ALA A 345 -9.60 -19.73 -4.79
CA ALA A 345 -8.60 -20.13 -3.80
C ALA A 345 -8.80 -21.56 -3.33
N ASN A 346 -7.72 -22.28 -3.08
CA ASN A 346 -7.69 -23.55 -2.38
C ASN A 346 -6.93 -23.33 -1.09
N VAL A 347 -7.57 -23.63 0.04
CA VAL A 347 -7.00 -23.49 1.38
C VAL A 347 -6.92 -24.86 2.02
N GLN A 348 -5.77 -25.15 2.60
CA GLN A 348 -5.53 -26.33 3.43
C GLN A 348 -4.90 -25.90 4.75
N LEU A 349 -5.29 -26.57 5.82
CA LEU A 349 -4.81 -26.36 7.17
C LEU A 349 -4.43 -27.71 7.76
N THR A 350 -3.28 -27.79 8.40
CA THR A 350 -2.83 -28.95 9.16
C THR A 350 -2.22 -28.49 10.47
N GLY A 351 -2.26 -29.34 11.49
CA GLY A 351 -1.61 -29.10 12.77
C GLY A 351 -1.99 -30.14 13.80
N ASN A 352 -1.63 -29.89 15.04
CA ASN A 352 -1.96 -30.74 16.17
C ASN A 352 -2.40 -29.88 17.35
N VAL A 353 -3.56 -30.16 17.92
CA VAL A 353 -4.12 -29.45 19.09
C VAL A 353 -4.22 -30.45 20.22
N ALA A 354 -3.49 -30.22 21.31
CA ALA A 354 -3.52 -31.09 22.50
C ALA A 354 -3.34 -32.60 22.19
N GLY A 355 -2.52 -32.95 21.18
CA GLY A 355 -2.27 -34.33 20.77
C GLY A 355 -3.25 -34.90 19.73
N GLN A 356 -4.25 -34.12 19.31
CA GLN A 356 -5.20 -34.52 18.26
C GLN A 356 -4.89 -33.84 16.92
N PRO A 357 -4.89 -34.59 15.81
CA PRO A 357 -4.65 -34.03 14.49
C PRO A 357 -5.76 -33.04 14.10
N LEU A 358 -5.34 -31.86 13.67
CA LEU A 358 -6.18 -30.82 13.08
C LEU A 358 -5.98 -30.83 11.56
N GLN A 359 -7.08 -30.91 10.82
CA GLN A 359 -7.05 -30.75 9.36
C GLN A 359 -8.21 -29.88 8.90
N GLY A 360 -7.95 -28.97 7.97
CA GLY A 360 -8.95 -28.13 7.35
C GLY A 360 -8.74 -28.07 5.83
N ARG A 361 -9.84 -27.95 5.08
CA ARG A 361 -9.82 -27.71 3.65
C ARG A 361 -11.02 -26.87 3.23
N ALA A 362 -10.82 -25.97 2.28
CA ALA A 362 -11.90 -25.25 1.61
C ALA A 362 -11.44 -24.83 0.20
N VAL A 363 -12.33 -24.92 -0.79
CA VAL A 363 -12.07 -24.44 -2.15
C VAL A 363 -13.07 -23.35 -2.50
N LEU A 364 -12.60 -22.10 -2.57
CA LEU A 364 -13.37 -20.99 -3.12
C LEU A 364 -13.28 -21.02 -4.65
N ALA A 365 -14.43 -21.09 -5.31
CA ALA A 365 -14.56 -21.00 -6.75
C ALA A 365 -15.56 -19.90 -7.12
N THR A 366 -15.30 -19.22 -8.24
CA THR A 366 -16.24 -18.29 -8.86
C THR A 366 -16.62 -18.81 -10.24
N SER A 367 -17.91 -18.96 -10.51
CA SER A 367 -18.48 -19.32 -11.82
C SER A 367 -19.72 -18.47 -12.08
N ASP A 368 -19.82 -17.88 -13.26
CA ASP A 368 -20.99 -17.07 -13.67
C ASP A 368 -21.35 -15.95 -12.68
N GLY A 369 -20.34 -15.33 -12.06
CA GLY A 369 -20.51 -14.30 -11.02
C GLY A 369 -20.95 -14.83 -9.65
N LYS A 370 -21.23 -16.13 -9.53
CA LYS A 370 -21.57 -16.79 -8.26
C LYS A 370 -20.33 -17.35 -7.60
N ARG A 371 -20.20 -17.12 -6.31
CA ARG A 371 -19.10 -17.61 -5.49
C ARG A 371 -19.58 -18.84 -4.73
N ALA A 372 -18.71 -19.84 -4.56
CA ALA A 372 -19.02 -21.02 -3.76
C ALA A 372 -17.78 -21.52 -3.03
N ILE A 373 -17.97 -21.97 -1.79
CA ILE A 373 -17.02 -22.76 -1.02
C ILE A 373 -17.40 -24.22 -1.20
N ASN A 374 -16.56 -24.95 -1.93
CA ASN A 374 -16.74 -26.37 -2.19
C ASN A 374 -15.81 -27.19 -1.29
N GLY A 375 -16.34 -28.28 -0.75
CA GLY A 375 -15.63 -29.25 0.06
C GLY A 375 -15.07 -28.66 1.35
N LEU A 376 -15.83 -27.76 2.00
CA LEU A 376 -15.50 -27.29 3.34
C LEU A 376 -15.36 -28.51 4.26
N LEU A 377 -14.23 -28.59 4.93
CA LEU A 377 -13.93 -29.63 5.90
C LEU A 377 -13.10 -29.02 7.01
N LEU A 378 -13.49 -29.26 8.25
CA LEU A 378 -12.68 -29.05 9.43
C LEU A 378 -12.77 -30.31 10.27
N SER A 379 -11.62 -30.84 10.69
CA SER A 379 -11.54 -32.02 11.54
C SER A 379 -10.55 -31.83 12.66
N LEU A 380 -10.93 -32.27 13.85
CA LEU A 380 -10.09 -32.30 15.05
C LEU A 380 -10.26 -33.67 15.70
N GLY A 381 -9.24 -34.52 15.58
CA GLY A 381 -9.33 -35.92 15.97
C GLY A 381 -10.42 -36.65 15.17
N LYS A 382 -11.47 -37.12 15.86
CA LYS A 382 -12.61 -37.81 15.24
C LYS A 382 -13.75 -36.88 14.85
N ASN A 383 -13.71 -35.62 15.29
CA ASN A 383 -14.75 -34.65 15.02
C ASN A 383 -14.63 -34.09 13.62
N ARG A 384 -15.76 -33.89 12.96
CA ARG A 384 -15.84 -33.42 11.59
C ARG A 384 -16.97 -32.41 11.41
N VAL A 385 -16.63 -31.31 10.76
CA VAL A 385 -17.57 -30.31 10.23
C VAL A 385 -17.35 -30.26 8.73
N SER A 386 -18.40 -30.39 7.92
CA SER A 386 -18.24 -30.35 6.46
C SER A 386 -19.47 -29.85 5.72
N GLY A 387 -19.29 -29.22 4.56
CA GLY A 387 -20.40 -28.75 3.74
C GLY A 387 -19.95 -28.09 2.44
N ASP A 388 -20.95 -27.68 1.66
CA ASP A 388 -20.79 -26.83 0.48
C ASP A 388 -21.67 -25.59 0.68
N LEU A 389 -21.13 -24.41 0.37
CA LEU A 389 -21.79 -23.12 0.59
C LEU A 389 -21.71 -22.28 -0.67
N ALA A 390 -22.84 -21.90 -1.24
CA ALA A 390 -22.90 -20.76 -2.15
C ALA A 390 -22.72 -19.46 -1.35
N LEU A 391 -22.15 -18.44 -1.96
CA LEU A 391 -21.92 -17.13 -1.37
C LEU A 391 -22.53 -16.06 -2.29
N ASP A 392 -23.29 -15.14 -1.71
CA ASP A 392 -23.77 -13.96 -2.44
C ASP A 392 -22.66 -12.89 -2.62
N GLU A 393 -23.00 -11.76 -3.26
CA GLU A 393 -22.04 -10.67 -3.50
C GLU A 393 -21.43 -10.10 -2.21
N ALA A 394 -22.19 -10.14 -1.11
CA ALA A 394 -21.76 -9.71 0.22
C ALA A 394 -21.08 -10.84 1.02
N PHE A 395 -20.78 -11.98 0.38
CA PHE A 395 -20.21 -13.17 0.99
C PHE A 395 -21.10 -13.82 2.07
N VAL A 396 -22.42 -13.62 1.99
CA VAL A 396 -23.38 -14.31 2.86
C VAL A 396 -23.57 -15.74 2.37
N PRO A 397 -23.40 -16.76 3.23
CA PRO A 397 -23.53 -18.16 2.84
C PRO A 397 -24.98 -18.60 2.63
N ASP A 398 -25.17 -19.51 1.68
CA ASP A 398 -26.37 -20.29 1.43
C ASP A 398 -25.94 -21.75 1.20
N GLY A 399 -26.51 -22.70 1.92
CA GLY A 399 -26.11 -24.10 1.86
C GLY A 399 -26.21 -24.80 3.21
N THR A 400 -25.62 -25.99 3.33
CA THR A 400 -25.72 -26.80 4.55
C THR A 400 -24.35 -27.27 5.03
N VAL A 401 -24.12 -27.15 6.32
CA VAL A 401 -22.95 -27.67 7.04
C VAL A 401 -23.40 -28.81 7.93
N ALA A 402 -22.86 -30.00 7.70
CA ALA A 402 -23.02 -31.17 8.55
C ALA A 402 -22.04 -31.15 9.73
N LEU A 403 -22.54 -31.59 10.88
CA LEU A 403 -21.81 -31.78 12.12
C LEU A 403 -21.79 -33.27 12.45
N ASP A 404 -20.60 -33.86 12.55
CA ASP A 404 -20.39 -35.20 13.11
C ASP A 404 -19.29 -35.11 14.17
N LEU A 405 -19.71 -34.86 15.41
CA LEU A 405 -18.85 -34.55 16.54
C LEU A 405 -19.01 -35.66 17.59
N PRO A 406 -18.44 -36.86 17.39
CA PRO A 406 -18.56 -37.96 18.35
C PRO A 406 -17.91 -37.68 19.71
N ASP A 407 -17.07 -36.65 19.82
CA ASP A 407 -16.49 -36.16 21.07
C ASP A 407 -16.32 -34.65 21.01
N ILE A 408 -17.25 -33.88 21.58
CA ILE A 408 -17.16 -32.40 21.56
C ILE A 408 -16.04 -31.86 22.45
N GLY A 409 -15.44 -32.67 23.32
CA GLY A 409 -14.47 -32.21 24.33
C GLY A 409 -13.29 -31.43 23.74
N PRO A 410 -12.61 -31.95 22.71
CA PRO A 410 -11.53 -31.22 22.02
C PRO A 410 -11.96 -29.88 21.42
N LEU A 411 -13.18 -29.79 20.88
CA LEU A 411 -13.71 -28.56 20.28
C LEU A 411 -14.16 -27.56 21.36
N ALA A 412 -14.83 -28.03 22.41
CA ALA A 412 -15.21 -27.22 23.56
C ALA A 412 -13.97 -26.63 24.24
N ALA A 413 -12.90 -27.42 24.35
CA ALA A 413 -11.63 -26.97 24.93
C ALA A 413 -10.97 -25.83 24.14
N LEU A 414 -11.23 -25.71 22.82
CA LEU A 414 -10.79 -24.56 22.01
C LEU A 414 -11.55 -23.27 22.39
N ALA A 415 -12.82 -23.40 22.78
CA ALA A 415 -13.64 -22.29 23.24
C ALA A 415 -13.46 -21.97 24.74
N LEU A 416 -12.41 -22.50 25.38
CA LEU A 416 -12.20 -22.44 26.84
C LEU A 416 -13.31 -23.08 27.67
N GLU A 417 -14.09 -23.96 27.06
CA GLU A 417 -15.20 -24.64 27.71
C GLU A 417 -14.81 -26.04 28.14
N LYS A 418 -15.30 -26.44 29.32
CA LYS A 418 -15.27 -27.83 29.76
C LYS A 418 -16.62 -28.45 29.44
N ALA A 419 -16.73 -29.02 28.25
CA ALA A 419 -17.87 -29.82 27.85
C ALA A 419 -17.44 -31.20 27.35
N GLU A 420 -18.25 -32.21 27.57
CA GLU A 420 -18.03 -33.57 27.08
C GLU A 420 -19.32 -34.08 26.45
N GLY A 421 -19.21 -35.10 25.60
CA GLY A 421 -20.36 -35.70 24.92
C GLY A 421 -20.23 -35.72 23.41
N ASP A 422 -21.32 -36.04 22.73
CA ASP A 422 -21.41 -36.08 21.27
C ASP A 422 -22.34 -35.00 20.74
N ALA A 423 -22.23 -34.64 19.47
CA ALA A 423 -23.21 -33.84 18.76
C ALA A 423 -23.23 -34.20 17.27
N ARG A 424 -24.42 -34.43 16.72
CA ARG A 424 -24.63 -34.69 15.29
C ARG A 424 -25.77 -33.86 14.75
N GLY A 425 -25.63 -33.33 13.55
CA GLY A 425 -26.66 -32.46 13.00
C GLY A 425 -26.29 -31.74 11.73
N THR A 426 -27.09 -30.74 11.39
CA THR A 426 -26.93 -29.87 10.25
C THR A 426 -27.23 -28.43 10.62
N ILE A 427 -26.43 -27.51 10.09
CA ILE A 427 -26.67 -26.08 10.10
C ILE A 427 -26.95 -25.68 8.65
N ALA A 428 -28.18 -25.27 8.36
CA ALA A 428 -28.60 -24.80 7.05
C ALA A 428 -28.63 -23.28 7.03
N PHE A 429 -27.87 -22.68 6.12
CA PHE A 429 -27.85 -21.25 5.83
C PHE A 429 -28.77 -20.99 4.64
N SER A 430 -29.63 -19.99 4.77
CA SER A 430 -30.56 -19.58 3.72
C SER A 430 -30.80 -18.08 3.79
N LYS A 431 -31.52 -17.55 2.81
CA LYS A 431 -31.92 -16.14 2.79
C LYS A 431 -33.40 -16.00 2.50
N THR A 432 -34.11 -15.26 3.36
CA THR A 432 -35.51 -14.89 3.14
C THR A 432 -35.55 -13.40 2.80
N GLY A 433 -35.66 -13.08 1.51
CA GLY A 433 -35.51 -11.71 1.02
C GLY A 433 -34.08 -11.18 1.20
N ASN A 434 -33.90 -10.15 2.02
CA ASN A 434 -32.58 -9.62 2.39
C ASN A 434 -32.09 -10.08 3.76
N ALA A 435 -32.91 -10.81 4.52
CA ALA A 435 -32.55 -11.26 5.86
C ALA A 435 -31.94 -12.67 5.79
N PRO A 436 -30.68 -12.85 6.24
CA PRO A 436 -30.05 -14.16 6.28
C PRO A 436 -30.60 -14.96 7.47
N GLU A 437 -30.85 -16.25 7.26
CA GLU A 437 -31.46 -17.15 8.25
C GLU A 437 -30.60 -18.40 8.40
N VAL A 438 -30.56 -18.94 9.63
CA VAL A 438 -29.88 -20.18 9.93
C VAL A 438 -30.83 -21.14 10.63
N THR A 439 -30.99 -22.34 10.11
CA THR A 439 -31.69 -23.44 10.79
C THR A 439 -30.69 -24.46 11.33
N ILE A 440 -30.79 -24.79 12.60
CA ILE A 440 -29.96 -25.76 13.30
C ILE A 440 -30.83 -26.96 13.65
N LYS A 441 -30.45 -28.13 13.13
CA LYS A 441 -31.02 -29.42 13.53
C LYS A 441 -29.91 -30.27 14.11
N ALA A 442 -29.91 -30.49 15.41
CA ALA A 442 -28.86 -31.23 16.08
C ALA A 442 -29.42 -32.21 17.11
N SER A 443 -28.65 -33.26 17.38
CA SER A 443 -28.95 -34.27 18.37
C SER A 443 -27.69 -34.68 19.10
N THR A 444 -27.83 -35.08 20.36
CA THR A 444 -26.74 -35.60 21.19
C THR A 444 -27.28 -36.71 22.08
N ALA A 445 -26.55 -37.82 22.17
CA ALA A 445 -26.91 -38.89 23.10
C ALA A 445 -26.66 -38.46 24.54
N SER A 446 -25.55 -37.76 24.77
CA SER A 446 -25.29 -37.09 26.04
C SER A 446 -24.36 -35.90 25.86
N ILE A 447 -24.61 -34.83 26.60
CA ILE A 447 -23.73 -33.68 26.70
C ILE A 447 -23.60 -33.26 28.16
N SER A 448 -22.41 -32.88 28.59
CA SER A 448 -22.17 -32.31 29.92
C SER A 448 -21.36 -31.04 29.80
N ARG A 449 -21.61 -30.08 30.69
CA ARG A 449 -20.83 -28.85 30.88
C ARG A 449 -20.89 -28.45 32.35
N GLY A 450 -19.75 -28.52 33.03
CA GLY A 450 -19.70 -28.33 34.49
C GLY A 450 -20.60 -29.33 35.22
N ASP A 451 -21.49 -28.83 36.09
CA ASP A 451 -22.42 -29.65 36.88
C ASP A 451 -23.72 -29.98 36.13
N VAL A 452 -23.86 -29.50 34.88
CA VAL A 452 -25.03 -29.74 34.04
C VAL A 452 -24.74 -30.88 33.08
N SER A 453 -25.62 -31.88 33.03
CA SER A 453 -25.58 -32.93 32.01
C SER A 453 -26.98 -33.17 31.44
N ALA A 454 -27.06 -33.38 30.14
CA ALA A 454 -28.29 -33.67 29.43
C ALA A 454 -28.16 -34.98 28.65
N ARG A 455 -29.24 -35.75 28.56
CA ARG A 455 -29.31 -36.99 27.79
C ARG A 455 -30.39 -36.90 26.73
N THR A 456 -30.10 -37.51 25.58
CA THR A 456 -30.99 -37.57 24.41
C THR A 456 -31.55 -36.19 24.08
N VAL A 457 -30.67 -35.23 23.79
CA VAL A 457 -31.12 -33.88 23.44
C VAL A 457 -31.36 -33.81 21.95
N THR A 458 -32.46 -33.19 21.54
CA THR A 458 -32.74 -32.82 20.15
C THR A 458 -33.03 -31.34 20.08
N ILE A 459 -32.39 -30.64 19.14
CA ILE A 459 -32.51 -29.22 18.88
C ILE A 459 -33.02 -29.05 17.45
N ASP A 460 -34.11 -28.30 17.29
CA ASP A 460 -34.59 -27.81 16.00
C ASP A 460 -34.86 -26.31 16.17
N ALA A 461 -33.91 -25.47 15.77
CA ALA A 461 -33.94 -24.03 16.00
C ALA A 461 -33.72 -23.25 14.70
N SER A 462 -34.40 -22.12 14.54
CA SER A 462 -34.14 -21.12 13.49
C SER A 462 -33.67 -19.81 14.13
N ILE A 463 -32.66 -19.22 13.53
CA ILE A 463 -32.07 -17.92 13.88
C ILE A 463 -32.25 -17.00 12.67
N ALA A 464 -33.19 -16.08 12.77
CA ALA A 464 -33.44 -15.09 11.74
C ALA A 464 -32.50 -13.89 11.88
N ASN A 465 -32.09 -13.32 10.74
CA ASN A 465 -31.27 -12.11 10.62
C ASN A 465 -29.99 -12.11 11.48
N TYR A 466 -29.26 -13.24 11.46
CA TYR A 466 -28.13 -13.49 12.36
C TYR A 466 -26.95 -12.52 12.22
N LEU A 467 -26.88 -11.74 11.13
CA LEU A 467 -25.83 -10.75 10.89
C LEU A 467 -26.11 -9.37 11.49
N ALA A 468 -27.39 -9.01 11.73
CA ALA A 468 -27.76 -7.66 12.18
C ALA A 468 -28.55 -7.66 13.49
N ALA A 469 -29.56 -8.53 13.61
CA ALA A 469 -30.42 -8.62 14.78
C ALA A 469 -30.91 -10.08 14.95
N PRO A 470 -30.09 -10.96 15.56
CA PRO A 470 -30.42 -12.38 15.67
C PRO A 470 -31.65 -12.60 16.54
N VAL A 471 -32.66 -13.30 16.00
CA VAL A 471 -33.86 -13.73 16.75
C VAL A 471 -34.03 -15.22 16.64
N ILE A 472 -34.15 -15.91 17.77
CA ILE A 472 -34.16 -17.37 17.87
C ILE A 472 -35.58 -17.88 18.06
N SER A 473 -35.93 -18.97 17.38
CA SER A 473 -37.17 -19.72 17.57
C SER A 473 -36.93 -21.21 17.36
N GLY A 474 -37.83 -22.07 17.83
CA GLY A 474 -37.72 -23.53 17.63
C GLY A 474 -38.03 -24.35 18.88
N LYS A 475 -37.55 -25.59 18.89
CA LYS A 475 -37.78 -26.57 19.97
C LYS A 475 -36.49 -27.19 20.46
N ILE A 476 -36.39 -27.34 21.76
CA ILE A 476 -35.34 -28.12 22.42
C ILE A 476 -35.99 -29.18 23.28
N ARG A 477 -35.64 -30.45 23.06
CA ARG A 477 -36.08 -31.56 23.90
C ARG A 477 -34.91 -32.26 24.53
N ALA A 478 -35.11 -32.78 25.74
CA ALA A 478 -34.16 -33.66 26.41
C ALA A 478 -34.90 -34.70 27.27
N ASP A 479 -34.46 -35.95 27.23
CA ASP A 479 -35.02 -37.01 28.08
C ASP A 479 -34.78 -36.70 29.56
N SER A 480 -33.59 -36.21 29.88
CA SER A 480 -33.26 -35.73 31.22
C SER A 480 -32.17 -34.68 31.20
N VAL A 481 -32.28 -33.69 32.07
CA VAL A 481 -31.20 -32.77 32.45
C VAL A 481 -30.93 -32.92 33.94
N THR A 482 -29.68 -33.12 34.29
CA THR A 482 -29.19 -33.15 35.66
C THR A 482 -28.37 -31.90 35.90
N SER A 483 -28.64 -31.18 36.99
CA SER A 483 -27.83 -30.06 37.45
C SER A 483 -27.47 -30.28 38.92
N GLY A 484 -26.19 -30.55 39.20
CA GLY A 484 -25.75 -30.99 40.52
C GLY A 484 -26.45 -32.29 40.94
N GLY A 485 -27.26 -32.24 42.01
CA GLY A 485 -28.04 -33.39 42.50
C GLY A 485 -29.47 -33.49 41.94
N THR A 486 -29.94 -32.49 41.19
CA THR A 486 -31.33 -32.42 40.72
C THR A 486 -31.48 -32.99 39.32
N VAL A 487 -32.39 -33.94 39.14
CA VAL A 487 -32.70 -34.55 37.83
C VAL A 487 -34.09 -34.11 37.39
N ILE A 488 -34.17 -33.45 36.24
CA ILE A 488 -35.40 -33.07 35.54
C ILE A 488 -35.57 -34.01 34.36
N ARG A 489 -36.76 -34.56 34.14
CA ARG A 489 -37.04 -35.50 33.05
C ARG A 489 -38.15 -34.98 32.14
N GLY A 490 -38.12 -35.38 30.88
CA GLY A 490 -39.15 -35.05 29.90
C GLY A 490 -39.21 -33.55 29.58
N ILE A 491 -38.08 -32.97 29.21
CA ILE A 491 -37.97 -31.55 28.89
C ILE A 491 -38.40 -31.33 27.44
N ASP A 492 -39.34 -30.41 27.23
CA ASP A 492 -39.75 -29.88 25.92
C ASP A 492 -39.87 -28.36 26.08
N PHE A 493 -38.94 -27.60 25.50
CA PHE A 493 -38.93 -26.14 25.51
C PHE A 493 -39.30 -25.60 24.14
N ASP A 494 -40.30 -24.72 24.09
CA ASP A 494 -40.65 -23.95 22.91
C ASP A 494 -39.98 -22.55 22.98
N LEU A 495 -39.09 -22.28 22.03
CA LEU A 495 -38.49 -20.97 21.78
C LEU A 495 -39.38 -20.24 20.79
N LYS A 496 -40.03 -19.16 21.23
CA LYS A 496 -40.91 -18.35 20.38
C LYS A 496 -40.32 -16.98 20.14
N ARG A 497 -40.50 -16.49 18.92
CA ARG A 497 -40.17 -15.11 18.56
C ARG A 497 -41.18 -14.17 19.21
N ASP A 498 -40.70 -13.23 20.02
CA ASP A 498 -41.51 -12.17 20.64
C ASP A 498 -40.93 -10.79 20.29
N GLY A 499 -41.30 -10.28 19.11
CA GLY A 499 -40.72 -9.05 18.55
C GLY A 499 -39.22 -9.20 18.27
N ASP A 500 -38.42 -8.38 18.94
CA ASP A 500 -36.94 -8.40 18.91
C ASP A 500 -36.33 -9.37 19.96
N TRP A 501 -37.16 -10.01 20.79
CA TRP A 501 -36.74 -10.89 21.88
C TRP A 501 -37.09 -12.36 21.61
N THR A 502 -36.40 -13.26 22.30
CA THR A 502 -36.72 -14.70 22.32
C THR A 502 -37.51 -15.01 23.59
N GLY A 503 -38.76 -15.42 23.44
CA GLY A 503 -39.62 -15.88 24.53
C GLY A 503 -39.49 -17.39 24.77
N PHE A 504 -39.65 -17.81 26.02
CA PHE A 504 -39.53 -19.20 26.47
C PHE A 504 -40.88 -19.67 27.01
N SER A 505 -41.41 -20.79 26.52
CA SER A 505 -42.66 -21.39 27.04
C SER A 505 -42.57 -22.89 27.21
#